data_AF-A0A9W8JKN9-F1
#
_entry.id   AF-A0A9W8JKN9-F1
#
_cell.length_a   1.000
_cell.length_b   1.000
_cell.length_c   1.000
_cell.angle_alpha   90.00
_cell.angle_beta   90.00
_cell.angle_gamma   90.00
#
_symmetry.space_group_name_H-M   'P 1'
#
loop_
_entity.id
_entity.type
_entity.pdbx_description
1 polymer ?
#
loop_
_entity_poly.entity_id
_entity_poly.type
_entity_poly.pdbx_seq_one_letter_code
_entity_poly.pdbx_strand_id
1 'polypeptide(L)'
;MFRAITKVKAAAFLFPHRQQELADYGEFIQGEFSACQTEAHWRVIRFDQLIRNEVGGGTKILLTHYDQFNRHRAAILHSDGLFANRDPKQPNRRPKSNNVCLHFNTDSGCPNSAASCKY
;
A
#
# COMPACT_ATOMS: atom_id res chain seq x y z
N MET A 1 -12.27 10.83 1.26
CA MET A 1 -11.19 11.28 0.35
C MET A 1 -10.01 10.33 0.53
N PHE A 2 -9.79 9.42 -0.43
CA PHE A 2 -8.94 8.23 -0.28
C PHE A 2 -7.43 8.58 -0.30
N ARG A 3 -6.70 8.09 0.71
CA ARG A 3 -5.23 8.21 0.91
C ARG A 3 -4.35 7.58 -0.19
N ALA A 4 -4.93 7.05 -1.27
CA ALA A 4 -4.18 6.43 -2.36
C ALA A 4 -3.56 7.47 -3.32
N ILE A 5 -4.26 8.58 -3.58
CA ILE A 5 -3.88 9.58 -4.59
C ILE A 5 -2.66 10.42 -4.15
N THR A 6 -2.44 10.59 -2.84
CA THR A 6 -1.33 11.41 -2.31
C THR A 6 0.06 10.83 -2.60
N LYS A 7 0.17 9.52 -2.90
CA LYS A 7 1.46 8.91 -3.21
C LYS A 7 1.96 9.19 -4.63
N VAL A 8 1.07 9.41 -5.58
CA VAL A 8 1.43 9.61 -7.00
C VAL A 8 2.18 10.93 -7.19
N LYS A 9 1.68 12.03 -6.61
CA LYS A 9 2.34 13.34 -6.71
C LYS A 9 3.72 13.36 -6.04
N ALA A 10 3.84 12.71 -4.88
CA ALA A 10 5.14 12.58 -4.19
C ALA A 10 6.11 11.70 -4.99
N ALA A 11 5.63 10.60 -5.57
CA ALA A 11 6.45 9.74 -6.42
C ALA A 11 6.89 10.47 -7.70
N ALA A 12 6.01 11.24 -8.33
CA ALA A 12 6.35 12.01 -9.53
C ALA A 12 7.40 13.09 -9.24
N PHE A 13 7.38 13.70 -8.06
CA PHE A 13 8.43 14.61 -7.61
C PHE A 13 9.79 13.90 -7.45
N LEU A 14 9.81 12.69 -6.87
CA LEU A 14 11.04 11.91 -6.68
C LEU A 14 11.55 11.26 -7.98
N PHE A 15 10.65 10.96 -8.92
CA PHE A 15 10.97 10.33 -10.20
C PHE A 15 10.41 11.14 -11.37
N PRO A 16 11.00 12.32 -11.69
CA PRO A 16 10.48 13.19 -12.75
C PRO A 16 10.39 12.50 -14.12
N HIS A 17 11.36 11.62 -14.43
CA HIS A 17 11.38 10.84 -15.67
C HIS A 17 10.24 9.82 -15.80
N ARG A 18 9.54 9.50 -14.71
CA ARG A 18 8.35 8.63 -14.68
C ARG A 18 7.06 9.40 -14.41
N GLN A 19 7.07 10.74 -14.46
CA GLN A 19 5.92 11.55 -14.09
C GLN A 19 4.66 11.20 -14.90
N GLN A 20 4.79 11.02 -16.21
CA GLN A 20 3.67 10.66 -17.08
C GLN A 20 3.10 9.28 -16.70
N GLU A 21 3.96 8.28 -16.59
CA GLU A 21 3.58 6.92 -16.21
C GLU A 21 2.86 6.89 -14.84
N LEU A 22 3.36 7.64 -13.87
CA LEU A 22 2.76 7.74 -12.54
C LEU A 22 1.41 8.46 -12.58
N ALA A 23 1.26 9.49 -13.40
CA ALA A 23 -0.01 10.20 -13.60
C ALA A 23 -1.05 9.27 -14.23
N ASP A 24 -0.71 8.62 -15.35
CA ASP A 24 -1.58 7.69 -16.06
C ASP A 24 -2.00 6.50 -15.17
N TYR A 25 -1.06 5.94 -14.41
CA TYR A 25 -1.36 4.90 -13.43
C TYR A 25 -2.29 5.39 -12.31
N GLY A 26 -2.09 6.64 -11.84
CA GLY A 26 -2.95 7.27 -10.85
C GLY A 26 -4.39 7.41 -11.32
N GLU A 27 -4.59 7.86 -12.56
CA GLU A 27 -5.91 7.95 -13.19
C GLU A 27 -6.55 6.57 -13.36
N PHE A 28 -5.78 5.58 -13.81
CA PHE A 28 -6.25 4.19 -13.92
C PHE A 28 -6.79 3.65 -12.59
N ILE A 29 -6.02 3.73 -11.50
CA ILE A 29 -6.46 3.25 -10.18
C ILE A 29 -7.64 4.06 -9.66
N GLN A 30 -7.69 5.37 -9.92
CA GLN A 30 -8.86 6.18 -9.57
C GLN A 30 -10.11 5.73 -10.32
N GLY A 31 -9.99 5.38 -11.61
CA GLY A 31 -11.06 4.77 -12.41
C GLY A 31 -11.59 3.47 -11.78
N GLU A 32 -10.71 2.60 -11.29
CA GLU A 32 -11.12 1.37 -10.58
C GLU A 32 -11.92 1.66 -9.31
N PHE A 33 -11.51 2.67 -8.52
CA PHE A 33 -12.30 3.10 -7.35
C PHE A 33 -13.66 3.64 -7.78
N SER A 34 -13.72 4.48 -8.82
CA SER A 34 -14.96 5.05 -9.31
C SER A 34 -15.92 4.01 -9.91
N ALA A 35 -15.40 2.90 -10.42
CA ALA A 35 -16.18 1.81 -11.00
C ALA A 35 -16.71 0.80 -9.97
N CYS A 36 -16.30 0.89 -8.70
CA CYS A 36 -16.64 -0.07 -7.65
C CYS A 36 -17.52 0.56 -6.55
N GLN A 37 -18.31 -0.28 -5.87
CA GLN A 37 -19.00 0.14 -4.64
C GLN A 37 -17.98 0.36 -3.50
N THR A 38 -18.31 1.24 -2.54
CA THR A 38 -17.41 1.57 -1.42
C THR A 38 -16.98 0.34 -0.62
N GLU A 39 -17.86 -0.65 -0.43
CA GLU A 39 -17.55 -1.91 0.23
C GLU A 39 -16.47 -2.74 -0.50
N ALA A 40 -16.29 -2.52 -1.80
CA ALA A 40 -15.27 -3.18 -2.61
C ALA A 40 -13.95 -2.39 -2.72
N HIS A 41 -13.87 -1.16 -2.20
CA HIS A 41 -12.68 -0.31 -2.30
C HIS A 41 -11.42 -0.96 -1.70
N TRP A 42 -11.56 -1.81 -0.68
CA TRP A 42 -10.41 -2.53 -0.11
C TRP A 42 -9.76 -3.49 -1.12
N ARG A 43 -10.54 -4.03 -2.07
CA ARG A 43 -10.03 -4.89 -3.15
C ARG A 43 -9.20 -4.08 -4.13
N VAL A 44 -9.64 -2.86 -4.45
CA VAL A 44 -8.86 -1.91 -5.29
C VAL A 44 -7.53 -1.55 -4.61
N ILE A 45 -7.52 -1.29 -3.30
CA ILE A 45 -6.27 -1.07 -2.55
C ILE A 45 -5.34 -2.28 -2.65
N ARG A 46 -5.88 -3.49 -2.49
CA ARG A 46 -5.10 -4.74 -2.57
C ARG A 46 -4.53 -4.97 -3.97
N PHE A 47 -5.32 -4.69 -5.00
CA PHE A 47 -4.89 -4.76 -6.39
C PHE A 47 -3.74 -3.77 -6.66
N ASP A 48 -3.88 -2.51 -6.26
CA ASP A 48 -2.83 -1.48 -6.38
C ASP A 48 -1.54 -1.87 -5.64
N GLN A 49 -1.64 -2.45 -4.44
CA GLN A 49 -0.46 -2.96 -3.71
C GLN A 49 0.26 -4.07 -4.47
N LEU A 50 -0.48 -4.99 -5.09
CA LEU A 50 0.10 -6.08 -5.86
C LEU A 50 0.88 -5.53 -7.06
N ILE A 51 0.27 -4.65 -7.84
CA ILE A 51 0.93 -4.03 -9.01
C ILE A 51 2.23 -3.34 -8.58
N ARG A 52 2.18 -2.54 -7.52
CA ARG A 52 3.37 -1.80 -7.06
C ARG A 52 4.48 -2.72 -6.54
N ASN A 53 4.13 -3.85 -5.94
CA ASN A 53 5.12 -4.85 -5.53
C ASN A 53 5.74 -5.57 -6.74
N GLU A 54 4.94 -5.85 -7.77
CA GLU A 54 5.42 -6.50 -8.99
C GLU A 54 6.38 -5.58 -9.77
N VAL A 55 5.98 -4.34 -9.99
CA VAL A 55 6.79 -3.32 -10.68
C VAL A 55 8.00 -2.90 -9.82
N GLY A 56 7.84 -2.79 -8.51
CA GLY A 56 8.95 -2.48 -7.60
C GLY A 56 9.97 -3.61 -7.48
N GLY A 57 9.57 -4.85 -7.75
CA GLY A 57 10.40 -6.06 -7.64
C GLY A 57 11.20 -6.41 -8.90
N GLY A 58 10.98 -5.75 -10.05
CA GLY A 58 11.65 -6.08 -11.31
C GLY A 58 11.71 -4.93 -12.31
N THR A 59 12.81 -4.85 -13.08
CA THR A 59 13.11 -3.73 -13.99
C THR A 59 12.46 -3.82 -15.38
N LYS A 60 11.58 -4.80 -15.64
CA LYS A 60 11.09 -5.11 -17.00
C LYS A 60 9.64 -4.71 -17.29
N ILE A 61 8.89 -4.23 -16.30
CA ILE A 61 7.46 -3.93 -16.44
C ILE A 61 7.15 -2.52 -15.94
N LEU A 62 6.27 -1.80 -16.65
CA LEU A 62 5.81 -0.47 -16.28
C LEU A 62 4.43 -0.56 -15.58
N LEU A 63 4.12 0.43 -14.76
CA LEU A 63 2.80 0.60 -14.14
C LEU A 63 1.67 0.76 -15.16
N THR A 64 2.01 1.20 -16.38
CA THR A 64 1.09 1.40 -17.50
C THR A 64 0.92 0.17 -18.39
N HIS A 65 1.64 -0.93 -18.14
CA HIS A 65 1.42 -2.21 -18.84
C HIS A 65 0.19 -2.94 -18.27
N TYR A 66 -0.99 -2.31 -18.41
CA TYR A 66 -2.23 -2.76 -17.78
C TYR A 66 -2.64 -4.18 -18.18
N ASP A 67 -2.29 -4.59 -19.40
CA ASP A 67 -2.53 -5.93 -19.93
C ASP A 67 -1.91 -7.03 -19.06
N GLN A 68 -0.74 -6.75 -18.47
CA GLN A 68 -0.04 -7.68 -17.58
C GLN A 68 -0.78 -7.86 -16.25
N PHE A 69 -1.57 -6.87 -15.84
CA PHE A 69 -2.31 -6.90 -14.57
C PHE A 69 -3.75 -7.42 -14.72
N ASN A 70 -4.23 -7.70 -15.94
CA ASN A 70 -5.61 -8.16 -16.18
C ASN A 70 -5.98 -9.41 -15.38
N ARG A 71 -5.05 -10.37 -15.25
CA ARG A 71 -5.27 -11.59 -14.44
C ARG A 71 -5.47 -11.26 -12.97
N HIS A 72 -4.68 -10.32 -12.43
CA HIS A 72 -4.82 -9.84 -11.06
C HIS A 72 -6.11 -9.03 -10.86
N ARG A 73 -6.46 -8.20 -11.85
CA ARG A 73 -7.69 -7.41 -11.87
C ARG A 73 -8.91 -8.32 -11.78
N ALA A 74 -9.01 -9.34 -12.64
CA ALA A 74 -10.09 -10.33 -12.61
C ALA A 74 -10.12 -11.11 -11.29
N ALA A 75 -8.96 -11.61 -10.82
CA ALA A 75 -8.91 -12.43 -9.62
C ALA A 75 -9.29 -11.67 -8.34
N ILE A 76 -9.02 -10.36 -8.27
CA ILE A 76 -9.21 -9.54 -7.07
C ILE A 76 -10.49 -8.71 -7.13
N LEU A 77 -10.79 -8.05 -8.25
CA LEU A 77 -11.91 -7.10 -8.33
C LEU A 77 -13.24 -7.76 -8.68
N HIS A 78 -13.23 -8.81 -9.52
CA HIS A 78 -14.49 -9.44 -9.95
C HIS A 78 -15.08 -10.32 -8.83
N SER A 79 -16.41 -10.43 -8.80
CA SER A 79 -17.16 -11.19 -7.79
C SER A 79 -16.97 -12.70 -7.89
N ASP A 80 -16.67 -13.22 -9.08
CA ASP A 80 -16.30 -14.61 -9.36
C ASP A 80 -14.79 -14.86 -9.23
N GLY A 81 -14.02 -13.81 -8.93
CA GLY A 81 -12.57 -13.89 -8.75
C GLY A 81 -12.16 -14.74 -7.55
N LEU A 82 -11.01 -15.39 -7.67
CA LEU A 82 -10.43 -16.27 -6.63
C LEU A 82 -10.33 -15.60 -5.24
N PHE A 83 -10.19 -14.28 -5.19
CA PHE A 83 -10.05 -13.51 -3.96
C PHE A 83 -11.31 -12.74 -3.55
N ALA A 84 -12.42 -12.87 -4.28
CA ALA A 84 -13.65 -12.12 -4.01
C ALA A 84 -14.19 -12.34 -2.59
N ASN A 85 -14.23 -13.59 -2.13
CA ASN A 85 -14.81 -13.94 -0.82
C ASN A 85 -13.79 -13.93 0.33
N ARG A 86 -12.52 -13.59 0.06
CA ARG A 86 -11.51 -13.51 1.11
C ARG A 86 -11.57 -12.13 1.75
N ASP A 87 -12.44 -11.99 2.75
CA ASP A 87 -12.24 -10.94 3.74
C ASP A 87 -10.81 -11.03 4.24
N PRO A 88 -10.06 -9.91 4.27
CA PRO A 88 -8.80 -9.88 4.99
C PRO A 88 -9.18 -10.01 6.47
N LYS A 89 -9.39 -11.24 6.94
CA LYS A 89 -9.22 -11.57 8.35
C LYS A 89 -7.80 -11.13 8.64
N GLN A 90 -7.66 -9.94 9.24
CA GLN A 90 -6.38 -9.49 9.70
C GLN A 90 -5.85 -10.64 10.54
N PRO A 91 -4.66 -11.20 10.22
CA PRO A 91 -4.05 -12.08 11.18
C PRO A 91 -4.01 -11.28 12.47
N ASN A 92 -4.50 -11.87 13.56
CA ASN A 92 -4.61 -11.27 14.88
C ASN A 92 -3.18 -11.06 15.44
N ARG A 93 -2.35 -10.29 14.72
CA ARG A 93 -1.02 -9.87 15.10
C ARG A 93 -1.28 -8.74 16.05
N ARG A 94 -1.24 -9.07 17.35
CA ARG A 94 -1.11 -8.07 18.41
C ARG A 94 -0.12 -7.01 17.92
N PRO A 95 -0.50 -5.73 17.83
CA PRO A 95 0.43 -4.71 17.38
C PRO A 95 1.65 -4.79 18.29
N LYS A 96 2.81 -5.10 17.71
CA LYS A 96 4.08 -4.99 18.42
C LYS A 96 4.18 -3.50 18.76
N SER A 97 4.01 -3.14 20.03
CA SER A 97 4.00 -1.73 20.41
C SER A 97 5.39 -1.17 20.13
N ASN A 98 5.53 -0.35 19.09
CA ASN A 98 6.70 0.50 18.85
C ASN A 98 6.73 1.68 19.85
N ASN A 99 6.42 1.40 21.12
CA ASN A 99 6.50 2.40 22.15
C ASN A 99 7.98 2.68 22.37
N VAL A 100 8.37 3.94 22.22
CA VAL A 100 9.72 4.42 22.54
C VAL A 100 9.78 4.65 24.05
N CYS A 101 10.96 4.47 24.67
CA CYS A 101 11.14 4.78 26.08
C CYS A 101 10.86 6.27 26.36
N LEU A 102 9.76 6.56 27.06
CA LEU A 102 9.37 7.93 27.39
C LEU A 102 10.32 8.62 28.39
N HIS A 103 11.12 7.83 29.12
CA HIS A 103 12.08 8.34 30.10
C HIS A 103 13.47 8.57 29.49
N PHE A 104 13.67 8.27 28.21
CA PHE A 104 14.97 8.47 27.57
C PHE A 104 15.38 9.95 27.52
N ASN A 105 14.41 10.86 27.33
CA ASN A 105 14.63 12.31 27.21
C ASN A 105 14.26 13.09 28.49
N THR A 106 13.99 12.44 29.62
CA THR A 106 13.70 13.15 30.88
C THR A 106 14.98 13.59 31.57
N ASP A 107 14.93 14.63 32.40
CA ASP A 107 16.11 15.18 33.09
C ASP A 107 16.84 14.15 33.97
N SER A 108 16.12 13.16 34.50
CA SER A 108 16.66 12.05 35.28
C SER A 108 17.09 10.83 34.44
N GLY A 109 16.81 10.84 33.13
CA GLY A 109 17.09 9.74 32.20
C GLY A 109 16.30 8.44 32.48
N CYS A 110 16.50 7.44 31.62
CA CYS A 110 15.94 6.12 31.86
C CYS A 110 16.76 5.41 32.96
N PRO A 111 16.14 4.90 34.03
CA PRO A 111 16.86 4.20 35.10
C PRO A 111 17.39 2.83 34.67
N ASN A 112 16.90 2.30 33.55
CA ASN A 112 17.37 1.05 32.96
C ASN A 112 18.51 1.32 31.98
N SER A 113 19.49 0.41 31.93
CA SER A 113 20.54 0.45 30.92
C SER A 113 19.97 0.22 29.51
N ALA A 114 20.70 0.64 28.48
CA ALA A 114 20.30 0.44 27.08
C ALA A 114 20.01 -1.03 26.73
N ALA A 115 20.65 -1.98 27.42
CA ALA A 115 20.45 -3.43 27.23
C ALA A 115 19.26 -4.01 28.03
N SER A 116 18.73 -3.27 29.01
CA SER A 116 17.65 -3.72 29.91
C SER A 116 16.36 -2.91 29.76
N CYS A 117 16.36 -1.85 28.95
CA CYS A 117 15.15 -1.13 28.62
C CYS A 117 14.22 -2.03 27.80
N LYS A 118 12.95 -2.13 28.22
CA LYS A 118 11.91 -2.92 27.55
C LYS A 118 11.52 -2.36 26.18
N TYR A 119 11.85 -1.09 25.93
CA TYR A 119 11.52 -0.32 24.74
C TYR A 119 12.77 -0.07 23.91
#